data_AF-A0A1M2UW13-F1
#
_entry.id   AF-A0A1M2UW13-F1
#
_cell.length_a   1.000
_cell.length_b   1.000
_cell.length_c   1.000
_cell.angle_alpha   90.00
_cell.angle_beta   90.00
_cell.angle_gamma   90.00
#
_symmetry.space_group_name_H-M   'P 1'
#
loop_
_entity.id
_entity.type
_entity.pdbx_description
1 polymer ?
#
loop_
_entity_poly.entity_id
_entity_poly.type
_entity_poly.pdbx_seq_one_letter_code
_entity_poly.pdbx_strand_id
1 'polypeptide(L)'
;MSPNHSQSHPSKWQPTGLVTTLLSPGARQVIRCWLGPFGFLDEQQHPRMLLAMINDPGTFGDLVRTANSNLAPTVVLNELLRKGIVEPLESGHVLLRRSAYMPATEAAQQSTVASDDCLAAYSPRRRFNDI
;
A
#
# COMPACT_ATOMS: atom_id res chain seq x y z
N MET A 1 26.66 -7.73 -20.38
CA MET A 1 25.71 -6.87 -19.64
C MET A 1 24.40 -7.62 -19.61
N SER A 2 24.11 -8.29 -18.49
CA SER A 2 22.89 -9.10 -18.35
C SER A 2 21.77 -8.22 -17.80
N PRO A 3 20.56 -8.26 -18.37
CA PRO A 3 19.43 -7.51 -17.83
C PRO A 3 19.00 -8.16 -16.50
N ASN A 4 19.01 -7.37 -15.43
CA ASN A 4 18.38 -7.70 -14.15
C ASN A 4 16.87 -7.78 -14.35
N HIS A 5 16.37 -8.93 -14.83
CA HIS A 5 14.96 -9.28 -14.67
C HIS A 5 14.76 -9.70 -13.21
N SER A 6 14.60 -8.72 -12.33
CA SER A 6 13.91 -8.93 -11.06
C SER A 6 12.53 -9.46 -11.45
N GLN A 7 12.31 -10.76 -11.29
CA GLN A 7 11.02 -11.44 -11.49
C GLN A 7 10.01 -10.84 -10.50
N SER A 8 9.48 -9.66 -10.80
CA SER A 8 8.34 -9.08 -10.10
C SER A 8 7.15 -9.95 -10.50
N HIS A 9 6.87 -10.96 -9.71
CA HIS A 9 5.62 -11.69 -9.84
C HIS A 9 4.50 -10.64 -9.82
N PRO A 10 3.62 -10.59 -10.83
CA PRO A 10 2.55 -9.63 -10.85
C PRO A 10 1.70 -9.87 -9.62
N SER A 11 1.74 -8.92 -8.67
CA SER A 11 0.94 -9.02 -7.47
C SER A 11 -0.52 -8.88 -7.90
N LYS A 12 -1.37 -9.86 -7.60
CA LYS A 12 -2.81 -9.84 -7.94
C LYS A 12 -3.52 -8.62 -7.34
N TRP A 13 -3.01 -8.12 -6.23
CA TRP A 13 -3.56 -7.01 -5.47
C TRP A 13 -2.58 -5.85 -5.40
N GLN A 14 -3.14 -4.65 -5.38
CA GLN A 14 -2.43 -3.41 -5.11
C GLN A 14 -3.15 -2.62 -4.01
N PRO A 15 -2.42 -1.86 -3.18
CA PRO A 15 -3.04 -0.95 -2.22
C PRO A 15 -3.88 0.12 -2.93
N THR A 16 -5.00 0.49 -2.34
CA THR A 16 -5.81 1.62 -2.86
C THR A 16 -5.15 2.97 -2.55
N GLY A 17 -5.60 4.03 -3.22
CA GLY A 17 -5.18 5.39 -2.91
C GLY A 17 -5.44 5.78 -1.44
N LEU A 18 -6.49 5.22 -0.83
CA LEU A 18 -6.80 5.38 0.59
C LEU A 18 -5.63 4.95 1.49
N VAL A 19 -5.01 3.80 1.19
CA VAL A 19 -3.84 3.32 1.95
C VAL A 19 -2.66 4.28 1.80
N THR A 20 -2.44 4.79 0.59
CA THR A 20 -1.36 5.74 0.31
C THR A 20 -1.53 7.05 1.09
N THR A 21 -2.77 7.56 1.19
CA THR A 21 -3.08 8.81 1.86
C THR A 21 -3.12 8.70 3.38
N LEU A 22 -3.66 7.60 3.93
CA LEU A 22 -3.93 7.50 5.36
C LEU A 22 -2.78 6.94 6.21
N LEU A 23 -1.90 6.15 5.59
CA LEU A 23 -0.88 5.39 6.31
C LEU A 23 0.52 6.00 6.20
N SER A 24 1.32 5.77 7.25
CA SER A 24 2.74 6.02 7.31
C SER A 24 3.51 5.20 6.27
N PRO A 25 4.71 5.64 5.83
CA PRO A 25 5.53 4.86 4.90
C PRO A 25 5.78 3.42 5.34
N GLY A 26 6.01 3.20 6.65
CA GLY A 26 6.21 1.88 7.23
C GLY A 26 4.96 1.01 7.12
N ALA A 27 3.80 1.53 7.52
CA ALA A 27 2.55 0.78 7.43
C ALA A 27 2.15 0.49 5.97
N ARG A 28 2.43 1.39 5.02
CA ARG A 28 2.25 1.11 3.59
C ARG A 28 3.11 -0.05 3.09
N GLN A 29 4.36 -0.15 3.55
CA GLN A 29 5.23 -1.27 3.21
C GLN A 29 4.66 -2.60 3.73
N VAL A 30 4.09 -2.59 4.94
CA VAL A 30 3.41 -3.74 5.54
C VAL A 30 2.21 -4.18 4.70
N ILE A 31 1.35 -3.24 4.26
CA ILE A 31 0.22 -3.57 3.38
C ILE A 31 0.71 -4.16 2.04
N ARG A 32 1.75 -3.59 1.43
CA ARG A 32 2.32 -4.15 0.19
C ARG A 32 2.86 -5.56 0.38
N CYS A 33 3.46 -5.85 1.52
CA CYS A 33 3.93 -7.18 1.86
C CYS A 33 2.77 -8.17 2.05
N TRP A 34 1.68 -7.74 2.71
CA TRP A 34 0.48 -8.55 2.93
C TRP A 34 -0.20 -8.94 1.61
N LEU A 35 -0.24 -7.99 0.66
CA LEU A 35 -0.82 -8.21 -0.67
C LEU A 35 0.12 -8.96 -1.64
N GLY A 36 1.37 -9.16 -1.25
CA GLY A 36 2.40 -9.82 -2.06
C GLY A 36 2.41 -11.35 -1.92
N PRO A 37 3.27 -12.04 -2.69
CA PRO A 37 3.32 -13.50 -2.75
C PRO A 37 3.94 -14.17 -1.50
N PHE A 38 4.23 -13.41 -0.43
CA PHE A 38 5.03 -13.86 0.73
C PHE A 38 4.25 -14.76 1.72
N GLY A 39 3.26 -15.53 1.25
CA GLY A 39 2.51 -16.46 2.08
C GLY A 39 1.41 -15.85 2.95
N PHE A 40 1.14 -14.55 2.79
CA PHE A 40 0.03 -13.86 3.50
C PHE A 40 -1.29 -13.86 2.71
N LEU A 41 -1.34 -14.61 1.61
CA LEU A 41 -2.57 -14.89 0.88
C LEU A 41 -3.13 -16.27 1.26
N ASP A 42 -4.44 -16.43 1.14
CA ASP A 42 -5.13 -17.72 1.23
C ASP A 42 -5.03 -18.51 -0.09
N GLU A 43 -5.62 -19.71 -0.10
CA GLU A 43 -5.67 -20.59 -1.28
C GLU A 43 -6.42 -19.94 -2.47
N GLN A 44 -7.36 -19.04 -2.17
CA GLN A 44 -8.13 -18.29 -3.17
C GLN A 44 -7.40 -17.00 -3.63
N GLN A 45 -6.15 -16.81 -3.19
CA GLN A 45 -5.36 -15.62 -3.46
C GLN A 45 -6.06 -14.35 -2.98
N HIS A 46 -6.62 -14.35 -1.77
CA HIS A 46 -7.07 -13.16 -1.03
C HIS A 46 -6.20 -12.94 0.21
N PRO A 47 -6.14 -11.71 0.75
CA PRO A 47 -5.40 -11.45 1.98
C PRO A 47 -5.93 -12.31 3.13
N ARG A 48 -5.06 -13.13 3.70
CA ARG A 48 -5.39 -14.03 4.81
C ARG A 48 -5.62 -13.21 6.08
N MET A 49 -6.55 -13.68 6.92
CA MET A 49 -6.67 -13.22 8.31
C MET A 49 -5.42 -13.62 9.10
N LEU A 50 -4.87 -12.68 9.88
CA LEU A 50 -3.67 -12.93 10.66
C LEU A 50 -3.99 -12.83 12.15
N LEU A 51 -3.34 -13.65 12.97
CA LEU A 51 -3.41 -13.49 14.42
C LEU A 51 -2.81 -12.14 14.82
N ALA A 52 -3.53 -11.38 15.66
CA ALA A 52 -3.07 -10.09 16.17
C ALA A 52 -1.93 -10.24 17.18
N MET A 53 -1.85 -11.40 17.84
CA MET A 53 -0.80 -11.72 18.81
C MET A 53 0.57 -11.71 18.14
N ILE A 54 1.59 -11.14 18.77
CA ILE A 54 2.87 -10.81 18.11
C ILE A 54 3.91 -11.96 18.25
N ASN A 55 3.64 -12.93 19.13
CA ASN A 55 4.63 -13.91 19.58
C ASN A 55 4.54 -15.30 18.93
N ASP A 56 3.49 -15.57 18.16
CA ASP A 56 3.31 -16.86 17.47
C ASP A 56 3.75 -16.78 15.99
N PRO A 57 4.13 -17.91 15.37
CA PRO A 57 4.39 -17.97 13.93
C PRO A 57 3.09 -17.84 13.11
N GLY A 58 3.16 -17.17 11.97
CA GLY A 58 2.00 -16.89 11.10
C GLY A 58 1.18 -15.67 11.54
N THR A 59 1.76 -14.76 12.32
CA THR A 59 1.06 -13.63 12.93
C THR A 59 1.22 -12.33 12.15
N PHE A 60 0.47 -11.31 12.56
CA PHE A 60 0.70 -9.93 12.14
C PHE A 60 2.13 -9.47 12.47
N GLY A 61 2.73 -9.98 13.55
CA GLY A 61 4.13 -9.72 13.90
C GLY A 61 5.10 -10.20 12.83
N ASP A 62 4.89 -11.41 12.29
CA ASP A 62 5.71 -11.93 11.19
C ASP A 62 5.57 -11.10 9.94
N LEU A 63 4.34 -10.72 9.57
CA LEU A 63 4.10 -9.83 8.43
C LEU A 63 4.91 -8.53 8.56
N VAL A 64 4.88 -7.90 9.73
CA VAL A 64 5.64 -6.66 9.96
C VAL A 64 7.14 -6.91 9.86
N ARG A 65 7.65 -8.00 10.43
CA ARG A 65 9.07 -8.37 10.35
C ARG A 65 9.51 -8.66 8.91
N THR A 66 8.70 -9.37 8.13
CA THR A 66 8.96 -9.64 6.71
C THR A 66 8.95 -8.37 5.88
N ALA A 67 8.06 -7.42 6.19
CA ALA A 67 7.98 -6.15 5.49
C ALA A 67 9.15 -5.22 5.83
N ASN A 68 9.46 -5.07 7.12
CA ASN A 68 10.57 -4.26 7.64
C ASN A 68 10.80 -4.57 9.14
N SER A 69 11.93 -5.20 9.45
CA SER A 69 12.32 -5.58 10.82
C SER A 69 12.53 -4.42 11.79
N ASN A 70 12.65 -3.18 11.31
CA ASN A 70 12.81 -1.99 12.15
C ASN A 70 11.47 -1.43 12.67
N LEU A 71 10.33 -1.96 12.20
CA LEU A 71 9.01 -1.52 12.63
C LEU A 71 8.54 -2.29 13.86
N ALA A 72 7.93 -1.59 14.81
CA ALA A 72 7.29 -2.22 15.96
C ALA A 72 5.88 -2.72 15.58
N PRO A 73 5.59 -4.05 15.64
CA PRO A 73 4.30 -4.58 15.18
C PRO A 73 3.09 -3.96 15.86
N THR A 74 3.15 -3.72 17.17
CA THR A 74 2.08 -3.07 17.94
C THR A 74 1.78 -1.66 17.44
N VAL A 75 2.80 -0.89 17.05
CA VAL A 75 2.64 0.48 16.56
C VAL A 75 1.94 0.48 15.20
N VAL A 76 2.38 -0.41 14.30
CA VAL A 76 1.76 -0.57 12.98
C VAL A 76 0.31 -1.03 13.14
N LEU A 77 0.04 -2.04 13.96
CA LEU A 77 -1.31 -2.56 14.18
C LEU A 77 -2.25 -1.46 14.70
N ASN A 78 -1.81 -0.70 15.71
CA ASN A 78 -2.59 0.42 16.26
C ASN A 78 -2.84 1.53 15.24
N GLU A 79 -1.91 1.77 14.32
CA GLU A 79 -2.12 2.67 13.20
C GLU A 79 -3.22 2.15 12.27
N LEU A 80 -3.12 0.90 11.82
CA LEU A 80 -4.08 0.30 10.90
C LEU A 80 -5.50 0.25 11.48
N LEU A 81 -5.63 -0.07 12.78
CA LEU A 81 -6.92 -0.09 13.49
C LEU A 81 -7.52 1.32 13.58
N ARG A 82 -6.73 2.31 14.03
CA ARG A 82 -7.21 3.71 14.15
C ARG A 82 -7.61 4.32 12.81
N LYS A 83 -6.95 3.90 11.73
CA LYS A 83 -7.27 4.36 10.36
C LYS A 83 -8.35 3.51 9.68
N GLY A 84 -8.86 2.47 10.35
CA GLY A 84 -9.90 1.60 9.83
C GLY A 84 -9.50 0.81 8.59
N ILE A 85 -8.20 0.50 8.44
CA ILE A 85 -7.65 -0.32 7.35
C ILE A 85 -7.82 -1.81 7.64
N VAL A 86 -7.70 -2.18 8.92
CA VAL A 86 -7.93 -3.54 9.40
C VAL A 86 -9.09 -3.55 10.39
N GLU A 87 -9.73 -4.70 10.50
CA GLU A 87 -10.83 -4.97 11.41
C GLU A 87 -10.42 -6.06 12.40
N PRO A 88 -10.51 -5.83 13.72
CA PRO A 88 -10.26 -6.86 14.71
C PRO A 88 -11.46 -7.81 14.78
N LEU A 89 -11.18 -9.10 14.89
CA LEU A 89 -12.18 -10.15 15.06
C LEU A 89 -12.18 -10.65 16.51
N GLU A 90 -13.33 -11.15 16.97
CA GLU A 90 -13.47 -11.74 18.31
C GLU A 90 -12.52 -12.92 18.56
N SER A 91 -12.10 -13.59 17.48
CA SER A 91 -11.12 -14.69 17.50
C SER A 91 -9.67 -14.23 17.76
N GLY A 92 -9.42 -12.94 17.99
CA GLY A 92 -8.07 -12.39 18.15
C GLY A 92 -7.30 -12.25 16.83
N HIS A 93 -7.99 -12.39 15.69
CA HIS A 93 -7.43 -12.17 14.37
C HIS A 93 -7.69 -10.74 13.88
N VAL A 94 -6.95 -10.33 12.87
CA VAL A 94 -7.14 -9.09 12.13
C VAL A 94 -7.38 -9.39 10.66
N LEU A 95 -8.41 -8.76 10.12
CA LEU A 95 -8.80 -8.84 8.73
C LEU A 95 -8.41 -7.55 8.01
N LEU A 96 -7.74 -7.66 6.86
CA LEU A 96 -7.54 -6.52 5.98
C LEU A 96 -8.85 -6.18 5.26
N ARG A 97 -9.34 -4.95 5.41
CA ARG A 97 -10.63 -4.55 4.81
C ARG A 97 -10.52 -4.43 3.30
N ARG A 98 -11.62 -4.76 2.60
CA ARG A 98 -11.71 -4.66 1.13
C ARG A 98 -11.49 -3.25 0.58
N SER A 99 -11.69 -2.21 1.37
CA SER A 99 -11.38 -0.82 0.97
C SER A 99 -9.88 -0.52 0.86
N ALA A 100 -9.03 -1.36 1.47
CA ALA A 100 -7.59 -1.15 1.50
C ALA A 100 -6.86 -1.65 0.25
N TYR A 101 -7.49 -2.52 -0.54
CA TYR A 101 -6.84 -3.16 -1.69
C TYR A 101 -7.80 -3.31 -2.87
N MET A 102 -7.23 -3.33 -4.07
CA MET A 102 -7.95 -3.50 -5.34
C MET A 102 -7.16 -4.41 -6.27
N PRO A 103 -7.80 -5.05 -7.26
CA PRO A 103 -7.09 -5.83 -8.26
C PRO A 103 -5.99 -5.00 -8.91
N ALA A 104 -4.82 -5.59 -9.10
CA ALA A 104 -3.76 -4.98 -9.88
C ALA A 104 -4.17 -5.01 -11.35
N THR A 105 -4.65 -3.88 -11.85
CA THR A 105 -4.81 -3.69 -13.29
C THR A 105 -3.44 -3.43 -13.90
N GLU A 106 -3.10 -4.13 -14.98
CA GLU A 106 -1.87 -3.90 -15.77
C GLU A 106 -1.70 -2.42 -16.19
N ALA A 107 -2.78 -1.65 -16.19
CA ALA A 107 -2.82 -0.22 -16.51
C ALA A 107 -2.04 0.72 -15.56
N ALA A 108 -1.66 0.29 -14.35
CA ALA A 108 -0.95 1.17 -13.41
C ALA A 108 0.53 1.43 -13.79
N GLN A 109 1.07 0.73 -14.80
CA GLN A 109 2.39 1.02 -15.35
C GLN A 109 2.41 2.23 -16.32
N GLN A 110 1.26 2.85 -16.62
CA GLN A 110 1.15 3.97 -17.58
C GLN A 110 0.84 5.34 -16.96
N SER A 111 0.94 5.51 -15.64
CA SER A 111 0.72 6.81 -14.97
C SER A 111 2.03 7.50 -14.55
N THR A 112 3.01 7.59 -15.45
CA THR A 112 4.18 8.50 -15.29
C THR A 112 4.50 9.33 -16.54
N VAL A 113 3.66 9.31 -17.57
CA VAL A 113 3.83 10.19 -18.74
C VAL A 113 2.48 10.75 -19.20
N ALA A 114 1.95 11.69 -18.43
CA ALA A 114 1.09 12.74 -18.97
C ALA A 114 1.84 14.06 -18.77
N SER A 115 2.81 14.26 -19.65
CA SER A 115 3.19 15.52 -20.29
C SER A 115 2.63 16.78 -19.63
N ASP A 116 3.32 17.30 -18.62
CA ASP A 116 3.24 18.73 -18.29
C ASP A 116 4.22 19.48 -19.19
N ASP A 117 3.87 19.55 -20.47
CA ASP A 117 4.48 20.46 -21.45
C ASP A 117 3.34 21.17 -22.20
N CYS A 118 2.75 22.17 -21.54
CA CYS A 118 1.92 23.18 -22.20
C CYS A 118 1.70 24.43 -21.31
N LEU A 119 2.74 24.90 -20.59
CA LEU A 119 2.73 26.23 -19.98
C LEU A 119 3.94 27.06 -20.41
N ALA A 120 4.15 27.14 -21.72
CA ALA A 120 4.86 28.25 -22.33
C ALA A 120 3.85 29.17 -23.01
N ALA A 121 3.94 30.46 -22.64
CA ALA A 121 3.39 31.61 -23.36
C ALA A 121 1.91 31.97 -23.17
N TYR A 122 1.54 32.43 -21.98
CA TYR A 122 0.70 33.65 -21.87
C TYR A 122 1.06 34.42 -20.59
N SER A 123 2.08 35.27 -20.67
CA SER A 123 2.25 36.38 -19.71
C SER A 123 1.14 37.41 -19.96
N PRO A 124 0.19 37.67 -19.05
CA PRO A 124 -0.72 38.78 -19.22
C PRO A 124 0.06 40.08 -18.92
N ARG A 125 0.43 40.78 -20.00
CA ARG A 125 1.00 42.14 -19.96
C ARG A 125 0.10 43.04 -19.12
N ARG A 126 0.69 43.65 -18.08
CA ARG A 126 0.19 44.84 -17.38
C ARG A 126 -0.33 45.85 -18.42
N ARG A 127 -1.64 46.12 -18.43
CA ARG A 127 -2.16 47.37 -18.98
C ARG A 127 -2.39 48.31 -17.81
N PHE A 128 -1.55 49.34 -17.76
CA PHE A 128 -1.86 50.61 -17.12
C PHE A 128 -3.20 51.10 -17.69
N ASN A 129 -4.14 51.43 -16.82
CA ASN A 129 -5.32 52.20 -17.18
C ASN A 129 -5.15 53.56 -16.52
N ASP A 130 -4.79 54.56 -17.32
CA ASP A 130 -4.99 55.98 -17.03
C ASP A 130 -6.40 56.34 -17.53
N ILE A 131 -7.30 56.73 -16.61
CA ILE A 131 -8.42 57.65 -16.82
C ILE A 131 -8.62 58.43 -15.52
#